data_AF-A0A529C5U6-F1
#
_entry.id   AF-A0A529C5U6-F1
#
_cell.length_a   1.000
_cell.length_b   1.000
_cell.length_c   1.000
_cell.angle_alpha   90.00
_cell.angle_beta   90.00
_cell.angle_gamma   90.00
#
_symmetry.space_group_name_H-M   'P 1'
#
loop_
_entity.id
_entity.type
_entity.pdbx_description
1 polymer ?
#
loop_
_entity_poly.entity_id
_entity_poly.type
_entity_poly.pdbx_seq_one_letter_code
_entity_poly.pdbx_strand_id
1 'polypeptide(L)' 'MTSSSSMSGIAYPGDLILLKQVFDRVCAEEGIPVGSEQAERLSVSAMELFSEGEFEEAVLYEPLRLYARL' A
#
# COMPACT_ATOMS: atom_id res chain seq x y z
N MET A 1 13.42 -15.60 21.19
CA MET A 1 12.47 -14.48 21.23
C MET A 1 13.29 -13.20 21.09
N THR A 2 13.46 -12.73 19.86
CA THR A 2 14.31 -11.56 19.59
C THR A 2 13.46 -10.50 18.93
N SER A 3 13.10 -9.51 19.75
CA SER A 3 12.85 -8.11 19.47
C SER A 3 12.16 -7.79 18.14
N SER A 4 10.86 -7.50 18.21
CA SER A 4 10.11 -6.75 17.21
C SER A 4 10.86 -5.46 16.89
N SER A 5 11.54 -5.44 15.74
CA SER A 5 12.09 -4.20 15.21
C SER A 5 10.90 -3.42 14.66
N SER A 6 10.27 -2.63 15.52
CA SER A 6 9.47 -1.51 15.06
C SER A 6 10.43 -0.55 14.39
N MET A 7 10.70 -0.79 13.10
CA MET A 7 11.24 0.24 12.23
C MET A 7 10.21 1.37 12.26
N SER A 8 10.47 2.38 13.09
CA SER A 8 10.03 3.74 12.77
C SER A 8 10.80 4.14 11.51
N GLY A 9 10.45 3.51 10.39
CA GLY A 9 10.95 3.85 9.07
C GLY A 9 10.35 5.20 8.75
N ILE A 10 11.18 6.24 8.83
CA ILE A 10 10.81 7.54 8.28
C ILE A 10 10.55 7.27 6.81
N ALA A 11 9.27 7.20 6.43
CA ALA A 11 8.85 7.09 5.05
C ALA A 11 9.52 8.23 4.29
N TYR A 12 10.43 7.92 3.36
CA TYR A 12 10.98 9.00 2.55
C TYR A 12 9.87 9.49 1.62
N PRO A 13 9.87 10.78 1.26
CA PRO A 13 8.87 11.31 0.33
C PRO A 13 8.77 10.51 -0.98
N GLY A 14 9.88 9.93 -1.44
CA GLY A 14 9.91 9.05 -2.61
C GLY A 14 9.11 7.76 -2.41
N ASP A 15 9.19 7.15 -1.23
CA ASP A 15 8.48 5.92 -0.90
C ASP A 15 6.97 6.16 -0.83
N LEU A 16 6.55 7.31 -0.28
CA LEU A 16 5.14 7.72 -0.26
C LEU A 16 4.61 8.03 -1.67
N ILE A 17 5.44 8.58 -2.56
CA ILE A 17 5.08 8.78 -3.96
C ILE A 17 4.88 7.42 -4.64
N LEU A 18 5.77 6.46 -4.42
CA LEU A 18 5.65 5.11 -4.96
C LEU A 18 4.37 4.43 -4.45
N LEU A 19 4.12 4.48 -3.14
CA LEU A 19 2.91 3.93 -2.54
C LEU A 19 1.64 4.52 -3.18
N LYS A 20 1.61 5.85 -3.36
CA LYS A 20 0.51 6.53 -4.04
C LYS A 20 0.36 6.09 -5.49
N GLN A 21 1.46 5.96 -6.24
CA GLN A 21 1.43 5.52 -7.63
C GLN A 21 0.88 4.11 -7.78
N VAL A 22 1.31 3.18 -6.91
CA VAL A 22 0.81 1.81 -6.89
C VAL A 22 -0.68 1.78 -6.53
N PHE A 23 -1.07 2.51 -5.49
CA PHE A 23 -2.47 2.62 -5.07
C PHE A 23 -3.38 3.17 -6.18
N ASP A 24 -2.99 4.28 -6.81
CA ASP A 24 -3.76 4.91 -7.88
C ASP A 24 -3.89 3.97 -9.08
N ARG A 25 -2.82 3.24 -9.40
CA ARG A 25 -2.81 2.24 -10.48
C ARG A 25 -3.78 1.10 -10.21
N VAL A 26 -3.75 0.52 -9.01
CA VAL A 26 -4.68 -0.57 -8.63
C VAL A 26 -6.12 -0.07 -8.66
N CYS A 27 -6.40 1.13 -8.15
CA CYS A 27 -7.73 1.72 -8.21
C CYS A 27 -8.22 1.89 -9.66
N ALA A 28 -7.36 2.38 -10.56
CA ALA A 28 -7.70 2.56 -11.96
C ALA A 28 -7.93 1.22 -12.69
N GLU A 29 -7.09 0.21 -12.43
CA GLU A 29 -7.18 -1.11 -13.08
C GLU A 29 -8.41 -1.90 -12.63
N GLU A 30 -8.77 -1.83 -11.35
CA GLU A 30 -9.92 -2.55 -10.79
C GLU A 30 -11.21 -1.71 -10.82
N GLY A 31 -11.16 -0.48 -11.36
CA GLY A 31 -12.33 0.39 -11.53
C GLY A 31 -12.88 0.94 -10.21
N ILE A 32 -12.04 1.05 -9.17
CA ILE A 32 -12.40 1.53 -7.84
C ILE A 32 -12.41 3.06 -7.85
N PRO A 33 -13.57 3.71 -7.60
CA PRO A 33 -13.61 5.16 -7.50
C PRO A 33 -12.81 5.66 -6.29
N VAL A 34 -11.96 6.67 -6.52
CA VAL A 34 -11.24 7.35 -5.45
C VAL A 34 -12.25 7.95 -4.46
N GLY A 35 -12.04 7.69 -3.16
CA GLY A 35 -12.95 8.13 -2.09
C GLY A 35 -14.16 7.21 -1.85
N SER A 36 -14.23 6.06 -2.52
CA SER A 36 -15.16 4.99 -2.15
C SER A 36 -14.69 4.28 -0.87
N GLU A 37 -15.61 3.63 -0.16
CA GLU A 37 -15.28 2.78 1.01
C GLU A 37 -14.25 1.69 0.65
N GLN A 38 -14.32 1.16 -0.57
CA GLN A 38 -13.36 0.19 -1.07
C GLN A 38 -11.97 0.80 -1.25
N ALA A 39 -11.87 2.03 -1.77
CA ALA A 39 -10.61 2.76 -1.86
C ALA A 39 -10.04 3.07 -0.46
N GLU A 40 -10.88 3.43 0.51
CA GLU A 40 -10.46 3.66 1.89
C GLU A 40 -9.89 2.38 2.52
N ARG A 41 -10.59 1.25 2.39
CA ARG A 41 -10.09 -0.06 2.88
C ARG A 41 -8.77 -0.44 2.22
N LEU A 42 -8.66 -0.26 0.90
CA LEU A 42 -7.42 -0.52 0.17
C LEU A 42 -6.27 0.39 0.64
N SER A 43 -6.56 1.65 0.98
CA SER A 43 -5.56 2.59 1.47
C SER A 43 -5.00 2.19 2.84
N VAL A 44 -5.83 1.59 3.71
CA VAL A 44 -5.38 1.04 4.99
C VAL A 44 -4.43 -0.13 4.76
N SER A 45 -4.80 -1.10 3.92
CA SER A 45 -3.92 -2.24 3.59
C SER A 45 -2.61 -1.80 2.92
N ALA A 46 -2.63 -0.74 2.11
CA ALA A 46 -1.43 -0.16 1.52
C ALA A 46 -0.48 0.40 2.59
N MET A 47 -1.03 1.11 3.58
CA MET A 47 -0.24 1.66 4.69
C MET A 47 0.30 0.56 5.62
N GLU A 48 -0.46 -0.52 5.82
CA GLU A 48 0.00 -1.68 6.60
C GLU A 48 1.22 -2.33 5.93
N LEU A 49 1.13 -2.69 4.65
CA LEU A 49 2.26 -3.24 3.87
C LEU A 49 3.48 -2.31 3.90
N PHE A 50 3.24 -1.02 3.71
CA PHE A 50 4.30 -0.02 3.75
C PHE A 50 4.97 0.08 5.13
N SER A 51 4.20 -0.07 6.21
CA SER A 51 4.73 -0.06 7.59
C SER A 51 5.57 -1.29 7.94
N GLU A 52 5.44 -2.38 7.19
CA GLU A 52 6.28 -3.58 7.32
C GLU A 52 7.67 -3.39 6.70
N GLY A 53 7.91 -2.28 6.00
CA GLY A 53 9.17 -1.96 5.36
C GLY A 53 9.25 -2.39 3.89
N GLU A 54 8.11 -2.71 3.28
CA GLU A 54 8.01 -3.07 1.87
C GLU A 54 7.91 -1.82 1.00
N PHE A 55 9.01 -1.50 0.29
CA PHE A 55 9.13 -0.29 -0.54
C PHE A 55 9.36 -0.60 -2.02
N GLU A 56 9.22 -1.85 -2.45
CA GLU A 56 9.35 -2.24 -3.86
C GLU A 56 7.99 -2.25 -4.56
N GLU A 57 7.93 -1.69 -5.78
CA GLU A 57 6.68 -1.60 -6.56
C GLU A 57 6.01 -2.98 -6.72
N ALA A 58 6.79 -4.00 -7.08
CA ALA A 58 6.28 -5.35 -7.28
C ALA A 58 5.73 -5.99 -6.01
N VAL A 59 6.32 -5.66 -4.86
CA VAL A 59 5.90 -6.18 -3.55
C VAL A 59 4.67 -5.46 -3.04
N LEU A 60 4.46 -4.18 -3.40
CA LEU A 60 3.24 -3.45 -3.07
C LEU A 60 2.08 -3.77 -4.03
N TYR A 61 2.36 -3.89 -5.34
CA TYR A 61 1.34 -3.99 -6.38
C TYR A 61 0.54 -5.30 -6.33
N GLU A 62 1.21 -6.45 -6.29
CA GLU A 62 0.50 -7.75 -6.34
C GLU A 62 -0.43 -7.95 -5.12
N PRO A 63 -0.01 -7.69 -3.87
CA PRO A 63 -0.90 -7.77 -2.71
C PRO A 63 -2.05 -6.78 -2.78
N LEU A 64 -1.79 -5.51 -3.16
CA LEU A 64 -2.85 -4.50 -3.27
C LEU A 64 -3.90 -4.87 -4.31
N ARG A 65 -3.48 -5.43 -5.43
CA ARG A 65 -4.39 -5.92 -6.47
C ARG A 65 -5.26 -7.08 -5.97
N LEU A 66 -4.73 -7.96 -5.11
CA LEU A 66 -5.53 -9.01 -4.48
C LEU A 66 -6.55 -8.42 -3.50
N TYR A 67 -6.13 -7.49 -2.65
CA TYR A 67 -7.01 -6.82 -1.68
C TYR A 67 -8.11 -6.00 -2.33
N ALA A 68 -7.85 -5.40 -3.49
CA ALA A 68 -8.83 -4.66 -4.27
C ALA A 68 -10.03 -5.50 -4.71
N ARG A 69 -9.90 -6.83 -4.76
CA ARG A 69 -10.96 -7.75 -5.20
C ARG A 69 -11.74 -8.42 -4.07
N LEU A 70 -11.36 -8.17 -2.82
CA LEU A 70 -11.99 -8.72 -1.61
C LEU A 70 -13.11 -7.80 -1.09
#